data_AF-B4HBB6-F1
#
_entry.id   AF-B4HBB6-F1
#
_cell.length_a   1.000
_cell.length_b   1.000
_cell.length_c   1.000
_cell.angle_alpha   90.00
_cell.angle_beta   90.00
_cell.angle_gamma   90.00
#
_symmetry.space_group_name_H-M   'P 1'
#
loop_
_entity.id
_entity.type
_entity.pdbx_description
1 polymer ?
#
loop_
_entity_poly.entity_id
_entity_poly.type
_entity_poly.pdbx_seq_one_letter_code
_entity_poly.pdbx_strand_id
1 'polypeptide(L)'
;MVAAICLAVWMNLSGHFYRNKIKFLAYLRKRCNVNPARGPFHFRAPFRIFYKAVRGIIPHKTKRGQAALARLRVFDGIPSPYAKRRRVVIPIALPGCDQEPGA
;
A
#
# COMPACT_ATOMS: atom_id res chain seq x y z
N MET A 1 14.09 -14.70 -1.34
CA MET A 1 13.63 -13.67 -0.39
C MET A 1 12.22 -13.23 -0.77
N VAL A 2 11.18 -13.81 -0.15
CA VAL A 2 9.79 -13.39 -0.37
C VAL A 2 9.45 -12.39 0.73
N ALA A 3 9.38 -11.10 0.39
CA ALA A 3 8.93 -10.08 1.32
C ALA A 3 7.40 -10.16 1.44
N ALA A 4 6.92 -10.79 2.51
CA ALA A 4 5.51 -10.78 2.89
C ALA A 4 5.29 -9.64 3.88
N ILE A 5 4.38 -8.72 3.56
CA ILE A 5 4.05 -7.57 4.40
C ILE A 5 2.71 -7.87 5.08
N CYS A 6 2.74 -8.00 6.40
CA CYS A 6 1.70 -8.65 7.18
C CYS A 6 0.83 -7.67 8.02
N LEU A 7 1.09 -6.37 7.95
CA LEU A 7 0.47 -5.40 8.87
C LEU A 7 0.03 -4.13 8.14
N ALA A 8 -0.62 -4.28 6.98
CA ALA A 8 -1.03 -3.12 6.18
C ALA A 8 -1.98 -2.16 6.92
N VAL A 9 -2.78 -2.64 7.89
CA VAL A 9 -3.68 -1.79 8.70
C VAL A 9 -2.91 -0.82 9.60
N TRP A 10 -1.70 -1.18 10.04
CA TRP A 10 -0.91 -0.40 10.99
C TRP A 10 0.10 0.53 10.31
N MET A 11 0.03 0.68 8.99
CA MET A 11 0.94 1.56 8.27
C MET A 11 0.53 3.02 8.47
N ASN A 12 1.52 3.84 8.82
CA ASN A 12 1.34 5.26 8.97
C ASN A 12 1.67 5.99 7.67
N LEU A 13 0.87 7.00 7.36
CA LEU A 13 1.17 7.97 6.32
C LEU A 13 1.47 9.30 7.00
N SER A 14 2.52 9.99 6.58
CA SER A 14 2.88 11.29 7.15
C SER A 14 1.77 12.33 6.98
N GLY A 15 1.73 13.29 7.91
CA GLY A 15 0.76 14.39 7.95
C GLY A 15 -0.58 14.04 8.60
N HIS A 16 -1.32 15.08 8.99
CA HIS A 16 -2.58 14.95 9.72
C HIS A 16 -3.65 14.15 8.95
N PHE A 17 -4.41 13.33 9.67
CA PHE A 17 -5.47 12.46 9.13
C PHE A 17 -6.40 13.16 8.15
N TYR A 18 -6.86 14.37 8.50
CA TYR A 18 -7.77 15.15 7.66
C TYR A 18 -7.20 15.47 6.27
N ARG A 19 -5.91 15.81 6.18
CA ARG A 19 -5.24 16.09 4.88
C ARG A 19 -5.17 14.83 4.03
N ASN A 20 -4.84 13.69 4.66
CA ASN A 20 -4.77 12.41 3.98
C ASN A 20 -6.17 11.93 3.51
N LYS A 21 -7.22 12.20 4.29
CA LYS A 21 -8.61 11.96 3.89
C LYS A 21 -8.99 12.77 2.64
N ILE A 22 -8.69 14.07 2.58
CA ILE A 22 -8.99 14.91 1.40
C ILE A 22 -8.28 14.38 0.15
N LYS A 23 -6.99 14.03 0.26
CA LYS A 23 -6.23 13.43 -0.84
C LYS A 23 -6.89 12.15 -1.36
N PHE A 24 -7.32 11.29 -0.46
CA PHE A 24 -8.00 10.04 -0.83
C PHE A 24 -9.39 10.31 -1.45
N LEU A 25 -10.16 11.26 -0.92
CA LEU A 25 -11.45 11.66 -1.49
C LEU A 25 -11.32 12.23 -2.90
N ALA A 26 -10.29 13.05 -3.17
CA ALA A 26 -10.00 13.54 -4.50
C ALA A 26 -9.68 12.41 -5.49
N TYR A 27 -8.97 11.36 -5.03
CA TYR A 27 -8.73 10.17 -5.82
C TYR A 27 -10.02 9.39 -6.13
N LEU A 28 -10.94 9.26 -5.19
CA LEU A 28 -12.23 8.56 -5.39
C LEU A 28 -13.16 9.28 -6.38
N ARG A 29 -12.98 10.58 -6.59
CA ARG A 29 -13.74 11.34 -7.60
C ARG A 29 -13.31 11.00 -9.03
N LYS A 30 -12.13 10.40 -9.24
CA LYS A 30 -11.59 10.08 -10.57
C LYS A 30 -12.30 8.87 -11.16
N ARG A 31 -13.31 9.09 -12.02
CA ARG A 31 -14.05 8.05 -12.74
C ARG A 31 -13.97 8.25 -14.26
N CYS A 32 -14.12 7.17 -15.02
CA CYS A 32 -14.36 7.28 -16.47
C CYS A 32 -15.79 7.75 -16.71
N ASN A 33 -15.97 8.79 -17.53
CA ASN A 33 -17.29 9.38 -17.80
C ASN A 33 -18.21 8.43 -18.60
N VAL A 34 -17.65 7.70 -19.57
CA VAL A 34 -18.41 6.83 -20.48
C VAL A 34 -18.89 5.54 -19.83
N ASN A 35 -18.02 4.85 -19.09
CA ASN A 35 -18.35 3.63 -18.38
C ASN A 35 -17.47 3.54 -17.12
N PRO A 36 -18.05 3.71 -15.91
CA PRO A 36 -17.30 3.64 -14.66
C PRO A 36 -16.60 2.30 -14.43
N ALA A 37 -17.11 1.19 -14.96
CA ALA A 37 -16.56 -0.14 -14.75
C ALA A 37 -15.20 -0.36 -15.43
N ARG A 38 -14.92 0.36 -16.54
CA ARG A 38 -13.63 0.34 -17.23
C ARG A 38 -12.62 1.33 -16.64
N GLY A 39 -13.05 2.15 -15.68
CA GLY A 39 -12.26 3.21 -15.11
C GLY A 39 -11.27 2.77 -14.03
N PRO A 40 -10.66 3.74 -13.34
CA PRO A 40 -9.73 3.46 -12.27
C PRO A 40 -10.38 2.68 -11.12
N PHE A 41 -9.82 1.51 -10.77
CA PHE A 41 -10.30 0.75 -9.62
C PHE A 41 -9.88 1.40 -8.30
N HIS A 42 -10.87 1.82 -7.50
CA HIS A 42 -10.68 2.37 -6.16
C HIS A 42 -10.75 1.28 -5.09
N PHE A 43 -9.59 0.76 -4.68
CA PHE A 43 -9.53 -0.18 -3.57
C PHE A 43 -9.72 0.54 -2.22
N ARG A 44 -10.45 -0.12 -1.31
CA ARG A 44 -10.74 0.39 0.04
C ARG A 44 -9.91 -0.25 1.14
N ALA A 45 -9.55 -1.52 0.96
CA ALA A 45 -8.77 -2.26 1.93
C ALA A 45 -7.31 -1.77 1.99
N PRO A 46 -6.69 -1.66 3.17
CA PRO A 46 -5.35 -1.09 3.33
C PRO A 46 -4.28 -1.88 2.58
N PHE A 47 -4.31 -3.22 2.57
CA PHE A 47 -3.37 -4.02 1.78
C PHE A 47 -3.43 -3.70 0.28
N ARG A 48 -4.62 -3.41 -0.26
CA ARG A 48 -4.79 -3.08 -1.68
C ARG A 48 -4.40 -1.65 -2.00
N ILE A 49 -4.58 -0.72 -1.06
CA ILE A 49 -4.06 0.65 -1.18
C ILE A 49 -2.53 0.60 -1.26
N PHE A 50 -1.89 -0.17 -0.38
CA PHE A 50 -0.44 -0.39 -0.41
C PHE A 50 0.04 -1.09 -1.69
N TYR A 51 -0.65 -2.16 -2.10
CA TYR A 51 -0.36 -2.84 -3.36
C TYR A 51 -0.41 -1.86 -4.55
N LYS A 52 -1.39 -0.94 -4.55
CA LYS A 52 -1.50 0.08 -5.60
C LYS A 52 -0.36 1.10 -5.56
N ALA A 53 0.14 1.47 -4.38
CA ALA A 53 1.31 2.31 -4.24
C ALA A 53 2.57 1.62 -4.81
N VAL A 54 2.84 0.36 -4.42
CA VAL A 54 3.99 -0.41 -4.94
C VAL A 54 3.87 -0.65 -6.44
N ARG A 55 2.67 -0.93 -6.94
CA ARG A 55 2.40 -1.05 -8.39
C ARG A 55 2.69 0.24 -9.16
N GLY A 56 2.56 1.40 -8.52
CA GLY A 56 2.91 2.70 -9.11
C GLY A 56 4.43 2.91 -9.25
N ILE A 57 5.22 2.32 -8.35
CA ILE A 57 6.70 2.41 -8.36
C ILE A 57 7.30 1.44 -9.37
N ILE A 58 6.71 0.25 -9.53
CA ILE A 58 7.23 -0.82 -10.40
C ILE A 58 6.69 -0.67 -11.83
N PRO A 59 7.51 -0.95 -12.89
CA PRO A 59 7.04 -1.01 -14.28
C PRO A 59 6.17 -2.26 -14.55
N HIS A 60 4.96 -2.25 -14.00
CA HIS A 60 4.04 -3.39 -13.94
C HIS A 60 3.42 -3.81 -15.29
N LYS A 61 3.61 -3.02 -16.35
CA LYS A 61 3.19 -3.40 -17.71
C LYS A 61 4.15 -4.42 -18.33
N THR A 62 5.40 -4.47 -17.87
CA THR A 62 6.41 -5.42 -18.37
C THR A 62 6.25 -6.79 -17.70
N LYS A 63 6.67 -7.86 -18.38
CA LYS A 63 6.67 -9.23 -17.82
C LYS A 63 7.48 -9.32 -16.51
N ARG A 64 8.62 -8.61 -16.44
CA ARG A 64 9.45 -8.53 -15.23
C ARG A 64 8.70 -7.87 -14.07
N GLY A 65 8.01 -6.76 -14.32
CA GLY A 65 7.22 -6.07 -13.31
C GLY A 65 6.05 -6.91 -12.79
N GLN A 66 5.39 -7.66 -13.68
CA GLN A 66 4.34 -8.60 -13.29
C GLN A 66 4.88 -9.73 -12.42
N ALA A 67 6.04 -10.29 -12.76
CA ALA A 67 6.71 -11.31 -11.95
C ALA A 67 7.12 -10.77 -10.56
N ALA A 68 7.55 -9.51 -10.47
CA ALA A 68 7.86 -8.87 -9.19
C ALA A 68 6.60 -8.69 -8.32
N LEU A 69 5.47 -8.26 -8.91
CA LEU A 69 4.20 -8.14 -8.19
C LEU A 69 3.65 -9.49 -7.74
N ALA A 70 3.88 -10.57 -8.51
CA ALA A 70 3.48 -11.92 -8.12
C ALA A 70 4.25 -12.45 -6.90
N ARG A 71 5.48 -11.97 -6.67
CA ARG A 71 6.27 -12.32 -5.48
C ARG A 71 5.82 -11.57 -4.24
N LEU A 72 5.21 -10.40 -4.40
CA LEU A 72 4.72 -9.58 -3.30
C LEU A 72 3.41 -10.18 -2.76
N ARG A 73 3.38 -10.45 -1.45
CA ARG A 73 2.14 -10.83 -0.75
C ARG A 73 1.89 -9.85 0.38
N VAL A 74 0.70 -9.25 0.37
CA VAL A 74 0.29 -8.23 1.34
C VAL A 74 -1.02 -8.67 1.97
N PHE A 75 -1.09 -8.63 3.30
CA PHE A 75 -2.26 -9.05 4.06
C PHE A 75 -2.69 -7.94 5.03
N ASP A 76 -4.00 -7.91 5.29
CA ASP A 76 -4.57 -7.15 6.40
C ASP A 76 -4.49 -8.02 7.65
N GLY A 77 -3.63 -7.63 8.59
CA GLY A 77 -3.35 -8.44 9.78
C GLY A 77 -2.51 -9.69 9.48
N ILE A 78 -2.29 -10.48 10.53
CA ILE A 78 -1.37 -11.61 10.50
C ILE A 78 -2.16 -12.91 10.33
N PRO A 79 -2.12 -13.57 9.16
CA PRO A 79 -2.79 -14.86 9.01
C PRO A 79 -1.96 -15.96 9.70
N SER A 80 -2.64 -17.04 10.09
CA SER A 80 -2.09 -18.20 10.82
C SER A 80 -0.69 -18.70 10.36
N PRO A 81 -0.39 -18.86 9.05
CA PRO A 81 0.93 -19.35 8.63
C PRO A 81 2.09 -18.37 8.87
N TYR A 82 1.82 -17.07 9.01
CA TYR A 82 2.85 -16.06 9.26
C TYR A 82 2.98 -15.68 10.74
N ALA A 83 2.04 -16.09 11.60
CA ALA A 83 2.06 -15.77 13.02
C ALA A 83 3.27 -16.35 13.77
N LYS A 84 3.74 -17.54 13.38
CA LYS A 84 4.88 -18.22 14.00
C LYS A 84 6.25 -17.77 13.45
N ARG A 85 6.28 -16.94 12.40
CA ARG A 85 7.53 -16.49 11.78
C ARG A 85 7.99 -15.18 12.40
N ARG A 86 9.32 -15.04 12.57
CA ARG A 86 9.91 -13.78 13.05
C ARG A 86 9.62 -12.66 12.05
N ARG A 87 9.07 -11.56 12.56
CA ARG A 87 8.80 -10.35 11.79
C ARG A 87 10.07 -9.53 11.70
N VAL A 88 10.39 -9.05 10.51
CA VAL A 88 11.48 -8.13 10.26
C VAL A 88 10.92 -6.73 10.06
N VAL A 89 11.57 -5.74 10.67
CA VAL A 89 11.23 -4.34 10.53
C VAL A 89 12.27 -3.70 9.63
N ILE A 90 11.82 -2.83 8.72
CA ILE A 90 12.68 -2.08 7.82
C ILE A 90 12.99 -0.74 8.52
N PRO A 91 14.23 -0.48 8.95
CA PRO A 91 14.54 0.66 9.83
C PRO A 91 14.30 2.01 9.13
N ILE A 92 14.60 2.13 7.83
CA ILE A 92 14.35 3.35 7.05
C ILE A 92 12.86 3.68 6.90
N ALA A 93 11.95 2.72 7.10
CA ALA A 93 10.52 2.94 6.93
C ALA A 93 9.80 3.30 8.24
N LEU A 94 10.55 3.49 9.33
CA LEU A 94 9.97 3.76 10.65
C LEU A 94 9.62 5.26 10.82
N PRO A 95 8.38 5.59 11.23
CA PRO A 95 7.99 6.96 11.53
C PRO A 95 8.76 7.43 12.76
N GLY A 96 9.67 8.38 12.56
CA GLY A 96 10.59 8.88 13.58
C GLY A 96 12.04 8.96 13.11
N CYS A 97 12.47 8.11 12.17
CA CYS A 97 13.80 8.24 11.56
C CYS A 97 13.85 9.36 10.51
N ASP A 98 12.76 9.53 9.74
CA ASP A 98 12.69 10.48 8.62
C ASP A 98 11.77 11.69 8.90
N GLN A 99 11.19 11.79 10.09
CA GLN A 99 10.24 12.85 10.43
C GLN A 99 10.86 13.84 11.41
N GLU A 100 10.79 15.12 11.09
CA GLU A 100 11.10 16.21 12.03
C GLU A 100 10.17 16.11 13.25
N PRO A 101 10.70 16.06 14.49
CA PRO A 101 9.89 16.01 15.69
C PRO A 101 9.16 17.35 15.89
N GLY A 102 7.87 17.42 15.54
CA GLY A 102 7.05 18.62 15.79
C GLY A 102 5.92 18.94 14.80
N ALA A 103 5.49 18.00 13.95
CA ALA A 103 4.43 18.19 12.95
C ALA A 103 3.20 17.28 13.13
#